data_AF-A0A7X7FIZ0-F1
#
_entry.id   AF-A0A7X7FIZ0-F1
#
_cell.length_a   1.000
_cell.length_b   1.000
_cell.length_c   1.000
_cell.angle_alpha   90.00
_cell.angle_beta   90.00
_cell.angle_gamma   90.00
#
_symmetry.space_group_name_H-M   'P 1'
#
loop_
_entity.id
_entity.type
_entity.pdbx_description
1 polymer ?
#
loop_
_entity_poly.entity_id
_entity_poly.type
_entity_poly.pdbx_seq_one_letter_code
_entity_poly.pdbx_strand_id
1 'polypeptide(L)'
;MIQEMFAGGAYGDDLSAGFTFAVENDGQGQPRVLRIRETASSLQHRKWYAVRNTGGWTGVAPFTVQYVVQVGDANNDGRVLNTDFGWVNAAIPTFNAADDDRRDINGDGRILNTDFGVLNSKIPSFPVVKPSGH
;
A
#
# COMPACT_ATOMS: atom_id res chain seq x y z
N MET A 1 -4.74 12.11 7.70
CA MET A 1 -6.00 11.36 7.55
C MET A 1 -5.81 10.27 6.52
N ILE A 2 -6.27 9.07 6.82
CA ILE A 2 -6.23 7.90 5.93
C ILE A 2 -7.64 7.33 5.91
N GLN A 3 -8.33 7.42 4.79
CA GLN A 3 -9.77 7.11 4.73
C GLN A 3 -10.11 6.31 3.48
N GLU A 4 -11.03 5.35 3.61
CA GLU A 4 -11.64 4.68 2.47
C GLU A 4 -12.43 5.69 1.62
N MET A 5 -12.39 5.51 0.30
CA MET A 5 -13.12 6.33 -0.67
C MET A 5 -14.42 5.64 -1.06
N PHE A 6 -15.52 6.40 -1.09
CA PHE A 6 -16.83 5.92 -1.49
C PHE A 6 -17.38 6.71 -2.69
N ALA A 7 -18.45 6.22 -3.31
CA ALA A 7 -19.05 6.95 -4.42
C ALA A 7 -19.61 8.31 -3.97
N GLY A 8 -19.56 9.30 -4.85
CA GLY A 8 -20.10 10.64 -4.60
C GLY A 8 -19.18 11.57 -3.82
N GLY A 9 -17.88 11.27 -3.73
CA GLY A 9 -16.90 12.11 -3.02
C GLY A 9 -16.88 11.90 -1.51
N ALA A 10 -17.56 10.87 -1.00
CA ALA A 10 -17.63 10.58 0.43
C ALA A 10 -16.40 9.79 0.91
N TYR A 11 -15.94 10.08 2.13
CA TYR A 11 -14.86 9.35 2.81
C TYR A 11 -15.41 8.59 4.01
N GLY A 12 -14.83 7.42 4.30
CA GLY A 12 -15.10 6.68 5.54
C GLY A 12 -14.42 7.25 6.77
N ASP A 13 -14.44 6.48 7.86
CA ASP A 13 -13.79 6.83 9.12
C ASP A 13 -12.27 7.02 8.95
N ASP A 14 -11.68 7.90 9.77
CA ASP A 14 -10.23 8.11 9.77
C ASP A 14 -9.50 6.92 10.40
N LEU A 15 -8.78 6.18 9.56
CA LEU A 15 -7.99 5.01 9.93
C LEU A 15 -6.59 5.37 10.43
N SER A 16 -6.23 6.66 10.51
CA SER A 16 -4.86 7.10 10.85
C SER A 16 -4.32 6.53 12.17
N ALA A 17 -5.18 6.12 13.11
CA ALA A 17 -4.77 5.47 14.36
C ALA A 17 -4.09 4.11 14.15
N GLY A 18 -4.32 3.44 13.02
CA GLY A 18 -3.69 2.17 12.64
C GLY A 18 -2.36 2.33 11.91
N PHE A 19 -1.75 3.52 11.95
CA PHE A 19 -0.52 3.83 11.20
C PHE A 19 0.49 4.60 12.06
N THR A 20 1.76 4.40 11.73
CA THR A 20 2.88 5.21 12.21
C THR A 20 3.48 6.02 11.06
N PHE A 21 4.11 7.13 11.39
CA PHE A 21 4.64 8.10 10.43
C PHE A 21 6.07 8.47 10.81
N ALA A 22 6.94 8.55 9.82
CA ALA A 22 8.30 9.03 9.99
C ALA A 22 8.71 9.88 8.79
N VAL A 23 9.38 11.01 9.05
CA VAL A 23 10.01 11.82 8.01
C VAL A 23 11.49 11.47 7.99
N GLU A 24 11.94 10.93 6.86
CA GLU A 24 13.36 10.68 6.62
C GLU A 24 13.99 11.90 5.98
N ASN A 25 15.16 12.25 6.51
CA ASN A 25 15.96 13.35 6.00
C ASN A 25 17.04 12.84 5.04
N ASP A 26 17.45 13.68 4.11
CA ASP A 26 18.64 13.45 3.30
C ASP A 26 19.94 13.59 4.11
N GLY A 27 21.10 13.42 3.44
CA GLY A 27 22.41 13.55 4.08
C GLY A 27 22.74 14.95 4.60
N GLN A 28 21.92 15.95 4.26
CA GLN A 28 22.02 17.34 4.68
C GLN A 28 21.00 17.68 5.79
N GLY A 29 20.24 16.69 6.27
CA GLY A 29 19.22 16.87 7.30
C GLY A 29 17.91 17.49 6.79
N GLN A 30 17.71 17.58 5.47
CA GLN A 30 16.47 18.11 4.90
C GLN A 30 15.43 17.00 4.71
N PRO A 31 14.15 17.23 5.05
CA PRO A 31 13.07 16.28 4.80
C PRO A 31 13.01 15.83 3.33
N ARG A 32 13.03 14.52 3.09
CA ARG A 32 13.00 13.93 1.75
C ARG A 32 11.85 12.93 1.54
N VAL A 33 11.60 12.05 2.51
CA VAL A 33 10.61 10.97 2.37
C VAL A 33 9.68 10.97 3.58
N LEU A 34 8.37 10.93 3.34
CA LEU A 34 7.39 10.58 4.36
C LEU A 34 7.11 9.08 4.27
N ARG A 35 7.50 8.32 5.29
CA ARG A 35 7.12 6.91 5.45
C ARG A 35 5.85 6.82 6.28
N ILE A 36 4.91 6.03 5.78
CA ILE A 36 3.63 5.73 6.43
C ILE A 36 3.56 4.21 6.55
N ARG A 37 3.53 3.69 7.78
CA ARG A 37 3.55 2.25 8.03
C ARG A 37 2.31 1.82 8.79
N GLU A 38 1.59 0.87 8.22
CA GLU A 38 0.45 0.24 8.86
C GLU A 38 0.87 -0.64 10.05
N THR A 39 0.10 -0.61 11.13
CA THR A 39 0.35 -1.38 12.36
C THR A 39 -0.80 -2.33 12.74
N ALA A 40 -2.01 -2.13 12.19
CA ALA A 40 -3.23 -2.82 12.64
C ALA A 40 -4.00 -3.59 11.54
N SER A 41 -3.42 -3.80 10.34
CA SER A 41 -4.13 -4.41 9.18
C SER A 41 -5.47 -3.72 8.87
N SER A 42 -5.44 -2.38 8.80
CA SER A 42 -6.58 -1.49 8.55
C SER A 42 -6.99 -1.45 7.07
N LEU A 43 -6.02 -1.53 6.15
CA LEU A 43 -6.25 -1.52 4.71
C LEU A 43 -6.75 -2.88 4.24
N GLN A 44 -7.76 -2.86 3.37
CA GLN A 44 -8.34 -4.09 2.84
C GLN A 44 -8.15 -4.17 1.34
N HIS A 45 -7.93 -5.40 0.86
CA HIS A 45 -7.83 -5.72 -0.55
C HIS A 45 -9.08 -5.23 -1.31
N ARG A 46 -8.86 -4.67 -2.50
CA ARG A 46 -9.86 -4.13 -3.43
C ARG A 46 -10.62 -2.90 -2.93
N LYS A 47 -9.99 -2.10 -2.06
CA LYS A 47 -10.54 -0.81 -1.64
C LYS A 47 -9.65 0.35 -2.07
N TRP A 48 -10.30 1.49 -2.34
CA TRP A 48 -9.64 2.75 -2.62
C TRP A 48 -9.49 3.55 -1.34
N TYR A 49 -8.32 4.16 -1.15
CA TYR A 49 -8.02 4.99 0.01
C TYR A 49 -7.44 6.33 -0.42
N ALA A 50 -7.75 7.36 0.36
CA ALA A 50 -7.09 8.65 0.27
C ALA A 50 -6.24 8.89 1.52
N VAL A 51 -4.97 9.19 1.30
CA VAL A 51 -4.01 9.64 2.30
C VAL A 51 -3.84 11.13 2.12
N ARG A 52 -4.20 11.88 3.16
CA ARG A 52 -4.24 13.34 3.11
C ARG A 52 -3.49 13.92 4.29
N ASN A 53 -2.56 14.82 3.98
CA ASN A 53 -2.01 15.72 4.97
C ASN A 53 -2.74 17.07 4.89
N THR A 54 -3.49 17.39 5.92
CA THR A 54 -4.16 18.70 6.09
C THR A 54 -3.58 19.49 7.26
N GLY A 55 -2.34 19.17 7.66
CA GLY A 55 -1.64 19.77 8.80
C GLY A 55 -1.37 18.81 9.96
N GLY A 56 -1.78 17.54 9.86
CA GLY A 56 -1.55 16.53 10.90
C GLY A 56 -0.12 16.00 10.95
N TRP A 57 0.61 16.03 9.83
CA TRP A 57 2.03 15.66 9.79
C TRP A 57 2.87 16.92 9.65
N THR A 58 3.44 17.37 10.77
CA THR A 58 4.30 18.57 10.84
C THR A 58 5.55 18.38 10.01
N GLY A 59 6.01 19.45 9.35
CA GLY A 59 7.16 19.40 8.44
C GLY A 59 6.87 18.76 7.07
N VAL A 60 5.64 18.31 6.82
CA VAL A 60 5.20 17.82 5.52
C VAL A 60 4.19 18.81 4.92
N ALA A 61 4.37 19.16 3.65
CA ALA A 61 3.43 20.01 2.94
C ALA A 61 2.04 19.36 2.84
N PRO A 62 0.94 20.13 2.70
CA PRO A 62 -0.37 19.57 2.42
C PRO A 62 -0.37 18.76 1.12
N PHE A 63 -0.98 17.58 1.14
CA PHE A 63 -1.11 16.73 -0.05
C PHE A 63 -2.34 15.83 0.02
N THR A 64 -2.71 15.29 -1.13
CA THR A 64 -3.66 14.18 -1.25
C THR A 64 -3.08 13.14 -2.21
N VAL A 65 -2.95 11.91 -1.74
CA VAL A 65 -2.63 10.73 -2.54
C VAL A 65 -3.82 9.80 -2.48
N GLN A 66 -4.22 9.25 -3.62
CA GLN A 66 -5.32 8.30 -3.73
C GLN A 66 -4.80 7.05 -4.41
N TYR A 67 -5.09 5.88 -3.83
CA TYR A 67 -4.61 4.61 -4.36
C TYR A 67 -5.58 3.48 -4.07
N VAL A 68 -5.47 2.41 -4.86
CA VAL A 68 -6.17 1.16 -4.62
C VAL A 68 -5.23 0.17 -3.93
N VAL A 69 -5.76 -0.56 -2.95
CA VAL A 69 -5.08 -1.69 -2.34
C VAL A 69 -5.36 -2.94 -3.18
N GLN A 70 -4.35 -3.46 -3.86
CA GLN A 70 -4.39 -4.72 -4.60
C GLN A 70 -3.31 -5.68 -4.06
N VAL A 71 -3.51 -6.19 -2.85
CA VAL A 71 -2.62 -7.23 -2.27
C VAL A 71 -2.47 -8.39 -3.25
N GLY A 72 -1.22 -8.69 -3.65
CA GLY A 72 -0.87 -9.74 -4.59
C GLY A 72 -0.61 -9.30 -6.04
N ASP A 73 -0.89 -8.03 -6.39
CA ASP A 73 -0.59 -7.47 -7.71
C ASP A 73 0.91 -7.15 -7.80
N ALA A 74 1.73 -8.19 -7.99
CA ALA A 74 3.17 -8.12 -7.91
C ALA A 74 3.79 -7.40 -9.12
N ASN A 75 3.09 -7.42 -10.26
CA ASN A 75 3.53 -6.77 -11.50
C ASN A 75 2.97 -5.35 -11.71
N ASN A 76 2.09 -4.89 -10.80
CA ASN A 76 1.45 -3.58 -10.84
C ASN A 76 0.60 -3.34 -12.10
N ASP A 77 -0.07 -4.37 -12.62
CA ASP A 77 -1.00 -4.26 -13.75
C ASP A 77 -2.45 -4.00 -13.33
N GLY A 78 -2.69 -3.88 -12.02
CA GLY A 78 -3.99 -3.64 -11.42
C GLY A 78 -4.83 -4.91 -11.25
N ARG A 79 -4.26 -6.09 -11.53
CA ARG A 79 -4.90 -7.41 -11.43
C ARG A 79 -4.07 -8.28 -10.50
N VAL A 80 -4.70 -9.34 -10.00
CA VAL A 80 -4.01 -10.41 -9.27
C VAL A 80 -4.39 -11.71 -9.96
N LEU A 81 -3.44 -12.27 -10.71
CA LEU A 81 -3.61 -13.42 -11.56
C LEU A 81 -2.43 -14.39 -11.39
N ASN A 82 -2.50 -15.54 -12.06
CA ASN A 82 -1.41 -16.51 -12.02
C ASN A 82 -0.08 -15.95 -12.56
N THR A 83 -0.11 -14.90 -13.38
CA THR A 83 1.10 -14.23 -13.88
C THR A 83 1.93 -13.61 -12.75
N ASP A 84 1.30 -13.17 -11.65
CA ASP A 84 1.99 -12.60 -10.49
C ASP A 84 2.87 -13.61 -9.77
N PHE A 85 2.54 -14.90 -9.82
CA PHE A 85 3.42 -15.95 -9.29
C PHE A 85 4.80 -15.91 -9.95
N GLY A 86 4.88 -15.61 -11.26
CA GLY A 86 6.16 -15.51 -11.96
C GLY A 86 7.06 -14.42 -11.39
N TRP A 87 6.49 -13.29 -10.98
CA TRP A 87 7.21 -12.16 -10.41
C TRP A 87 7.71 -12.45 -8.99
N VAL A 88 6.86 -13.05 -8.15
CA VAL A 88 7.25 -13.46 -6.80
C VAL A 88 8.30 -14.57 -6.89
N ASN A 89 8.09 -15.60 -7.72
CA ASN A 89 9.02 -16.72 -7.88
C ASN A 89 10.42 -16.27 -8.33
N ALA A 90 10.50 -15.27 -9.21
CA ALA A 90 11.77 -14.72 -9.68
C ALA A 90 12.55 -13.97 -8.58
N ALA A 91 11.90 -13.57 -7.49
CA ALA A 91 12.50 -12.86 -6.37
C ALA A 91 12.83 -13.76 -5.17
N ILE A 92 12.37 -15.01 -5.18
CA ILE A 92 12.68 -15.97 -4.12
C ILE A 92 14.10 -16.53 -4.30
N PRO A 93 14.93 -16.60 -3.25
CA PRO A 93 14.71 -16.03 -1.92
C PRO A 93 15.22 -14.58 -1.83
N THR A 94 14.46 -13.70 -1.18
CA THR A 94 14.93 -12.39 -0.72
C THR A 94 14.71 -12.27 0.77
N PHE A 95 15.75 -11.87 1.52
CA PHE A 95 15.69 -11.77 2.99
C PHE A 95 15.71 -10.33 3.52
N ASN A 96 15.78 -9.36 2.63
CA ASN A 96 15.75 -7.94 2.94
C ASN A 96 15.07 -7.21 1.78
N ALA A 97 13.75 -7.36 1.69
CA ALA A 97 12.95 -6.67 0.70
C ALA A 97 12.88 -5.17 1.03
N ALA A 98 12.85 -4.33 0.00
CA ALA A 98 12.53 -2.91 0.22
C ALA A 98 11.06 -2.78 0.61
N ASP A 99 10.72 -1.77 1.42
CA ASP A 99 9.34 -1.50 1.87
C ASP A 99 8.32 -1.38 0.72
N ASP A 100 8.76 -0.99 -0.47
CA ASP A 100 7.94 -0.80 -1.67
C ASP A 100 8.00 -1.98 -2.66
N ASP A 101 8.68 -3.07 -2.32
CA ASP A 101 8.75 -4.27 -3.15
C ASP A 101 7.42 -5.04 -3.10
N ARG A 102 6.62 -4.90 -4.14
CA ARG A 102 5.27 -5.49 -4.27
C ARG A 102 5.25 -7.03 -4.21
N ARG A 103 6.42 -7.67 -4.31
CA ARG A 103 6.57 -9.13 -4.24
C ARG A 103 6.66 -9.65 -2.81
N ASP A 104 6.94 -8.79 -1.82
CA ASP A 104 6.75 -9.07 -0.40
C ASP A 104 5.27 -8.84 -0.05
N ILE A 105 4.46 -9.87 -0.33
CA ILE A 105 3.00 -9.76 -0.32
C ILE A 105 2.47 -9.80 1.12
N ASN A 106 3.16 -10.51 2.02
CA ASN A 106 2.78 -10.56 3.43
C ASN A 106 3.39 -9.41 4.25
N GLY A 107 4.33 -8.64 3.69
CA GLY A 107 4.94 -7.47 4.29
C GLY A 107 5.92 -7.78 5.42
N ASP A 108 6.50 -8.98 5.45
CA ASP A 108 7.39 -9.44 6.52
C ASP A 108 8.87 -9.05 6.31
N GLY A 109 9.17 -8.35 5.21
CA GLY A 109 10.50 -7.92 4.80
C GLY A 109 11.27 -9.00 4.04
N ARG A 110 10.62 -10.12 3.70
CA ARG A 110 11.24 -11.25 2.99
C ARG A 110 10.29 -11.74 1.91
N ILE A 111 10.86 -12.16 0.79
CA ILE A 111 10.12 -12.75 -0.32
C ILE A 111 10.43 -14.25 -0.33
N LEU A 112 9.48 -15.05 0.13
CA LEU A 112 9.58 -16.48 0.32
C LEU A 112 8.30 -17.18 -0.16
N ASN A 113 8.25 -18.52 -0.03
CA ASN A 113 7.06 -19.29 -0.40
C ASN A 113 5.81 -18.92 0.43
N THR A 114 5.98 -18.24 1.57
CA THR A 114 4.85 -17.74 2.38
C THR A 114 4.04 -16.68 1.65
N ASP A 115 4.66 -15.90 0.77
CA ASP A 115 3.99 -14.89 -0.06
C ASP A 115 3.01 -15.51 -1.05
N PHE A 116 3.33 -16.70 -1.58
CA PHE A 116 2.40 -17.46 -2.42
C PHE A 116 1.11 -17.83 -1.71
N GLY A 117 1.15 -18.07 -0.39
CA GLY A 117 -0.06 -18.34 0.39
C GLY A 117 -1.04 -17.16 0.37
N VAL A 118 -0.51 -15.94 0.54
CA VAL A 118 -1.31 -14.71 0.48
C VAL A 118 -1.76 -14.45 -0.95
N LEU A 119 -0.85 -14.54 -1.94
CA LEU A 119 -1.15 -14.35 -3.36
C LEU A 119 -2.31 -15.24 -3.81
N ASN A 120 -2.22 -16.54 -3.53
CA ASN A 120 -3.22 -17.53 -3.94
C ASN A 120 -4.60 -17.23 -3.36
N SER A 121 -4.67 -16.64 -2.16
CA SER A 121 -5.93 -16.23 -1.53
C SER A 121 -6.61 -15.02 -2.20
N LYS A 122 -5.91 -14.32 -3.10
CA LYS A 122 -6.38 -13.11 -3.78
C LYS A 122 -6.66 -13.32 -5.27
N ILE A 123 -6.31 -14.49 -5.82
CA ILE A 123 -6.58 -14.83 -7.21
C ILE A 123 -8.01 -15.39 -7.36
N PRO A 124 -8.80 -14.96 -8.37
CA PRO A 124 -8.54 -13.81 -9.23
C PRO A 124 -8.96 -12.49 -8.58
N SER A 125 -8.19 -11.42 -8.83
CA SER A 125 -8.64 -10.04 -8.60
C SER A 125 -8.49 -9.23 -9.88
N PHE A 126 -9.54 -8.47 -10.22
CA PHE A 126 -9.58 -7.61 -11.40
C PHE A 126 -9.44 -6.13 -11.01
N PRO A 127 -9.19 -5.23 -11.98
CA PRO A 127 -9.05 -3.80 -11.69
C PRO A 127 -10.27 -3.27 -10.93
N VAL A 128 -10.00 -2.45 -9.90
CA VAL A 128 -11.05 -1.80 -9.10
C VAL A 128 -11.22 -0.38 -9.59
N VAL A 129 -12.40 -0.07 -10.10
CA VAL A 129 -12.74 1.27 -10.57
C VAL A 129 -12.66 2.25 -9.41
N LYS A 130 -12.01 3.40 -9.64
CA LYS A 130 -11.96 4.50 -8.68
C LYS A 130 -13.38 5.02 -8.39
N PRO A 131 -13.78 5.17 -7.11
CA PRO A 131 -15.05 5.80 -6.76
C PRO A 131 -15.14 7.23 -7.32
N SER A 132 -16.31 7.59 -7.86
CA SER A 132 -16.54 8.91 -8.46
C SER A 132 -16.62 10.03 -7.42
N GLY A 133 -16.25 11.25 -7.82
CA GLY A 133 -16.40 12.46 -6.98
C GLY A 133 -15.19 12.82 -6.11
N HIS A 134 -14.03 12.23 -6.36
CA HIS A 134 -12.78 12.43 -5.62
C HIS A 134 -11.58 12.79 -6.50
#